data_AF-A0A2E7HF03-F1
#
_entry.id   AF-A0A2E7HF03-F1
#
_cell.length_a   1.000
_cell.length_b   1.000
_cell.length_c   1.000
_cell.angle_alpha   90.00
_cell.angle_beta   90.00
_cell.angle_gamma   90.00
#
_symmetry.space_group_name_H-M   'P 1'
#
loop_
_entity.id
_entity.type
_entity.pdbx_description
1 polymer ?
#
loop_
_entity_poly.entity_id
_entity_poly.type
_entity_poly.pdbx_seq_one_letter_code
_entity_poly.pdbx_strand_id
1 'polypeptide(L)'
;MALILCIETAAPQTSLVLGRGDAVMFSDQPSGRVESPVYLPKAVEASLEQSGHGTADIDAVAVDVGPGGLMATRSGVTYANVLAYALGKPLIALNSFDLVGREAWQAHGLPVFCVRHTTEGDALAAVFDQDGLGPVTFGALERQVDDIAGRFEKLTVAGPATEQVVAMIGTRCAAIAGPVSATPEMILTRASALLEAGAVAAEPLDPLTTQSPSVTVLPT
;
A
#
# COMPACT_ATOMS: atom_id res chain seq x y z
N MET A 1 8.40 14.12 -17.25
CA MET A 1 8.07 13.36 -16.03
C MET A 1 8.68 11.98 -16.15
N ALA A 2 9.22 11.44 -15.05
CA ALA A 2 9.91 10.15 -15.00
C ALA A 2 8.96 8.98 -15.30
N LEU A 3 9.44 7.93 -15.98
CA LEU A 3 8.71 6.67 -16.16
C LEU A 3 8.93 5.78 -14.92
N ILE A 4 7.87 5.48 -14.20
CA ILE A 4 7.93 4.73 -12.96
C ILE A 4 7.19 3.40 -13.12
N LEU A 5 7.88 2.32 -12.78
CA LEU A 5 7.30 0.99 -12.64
C LEU A 5 6.92 0.77 -11.17
N CYS A 6 5.63 0.65 -10.88
CA CYS A 6 5.11 0.45 -9.54
C CYS A 6 4.59 -0.97 -9.36
N ILE A 7 4.96 -1.61 -8.24
CA ILE A 7 4.51 -2.94 -7.86
C ILE A 7 3.67 -2.82 -6.59
N GLU A 8 2.42 -3.23 -6.65
CA GLU A 8 1.49 -3.22 -5.53
C GLU A 8 1.39 -4.63 -4.93
N THR A 9 1.51 -4.77 -3.61
CA THR A 9 1.65 -6.07 -2.96
C THR A 9 0.75 -6.29 -1.75
N ALA A 10 0.02 -5.27 -1.30
CA ALA A 10 -0.84 -5.33 -0.13
C ALA A 10 -2.27 -5.72 -0.45
N ALA A 11 -2.70 -5.41 -1.67
CA ALA A 11 -3.89 -6.01 -2.25
C ALA A 11 -3.80 -7.56 -2.21
N PRO A 12 -4.94 -8.27 -2.25
CA PRO A 12 -4.95 -9.74 -2.27
C PRO A 12 -4.10 -10.35 -3.39
N GLN A 13 -3.91 -9.63 -4.49
CA GLN A 13 -3.05 -9.99 -5.60
C GLN A 13 -1.98 -8.93 -5.81
N THR A 14 -0.78 -9.38 -6.12
CA THR A 14 0.25 -8.48 -6.63
C THR A 14 -0.22 -7.90 -7.96
N SER A 15 -0.10 -6.58 -8.12
CA SER A 15 -0.44 -5.89 -9.36
C SER A 15 0.70 -4.96 -9.78
N LEU A 16 0.64 -4.49 -11.01
CA LEU A 16 1.71 -3.70 -11.63
C LEU A 16 1.12 -2.50 -12.36
N VAL A 17 1.79 -1.36 -12.21
CA VAL A 17 1.42 -0.10 -12.86
C VAL A 17 2.67 0.50 -13.50
N LEU A 18 2.56 0.94 -14.74
CA LEU A 18 3.60 1.71 -15.43
C LEU A 18 3.01 3.04 -15.86
N GLY A 19 3.72 4.14 -15.59
CA GLY A 19 3.25 5.46 -16.03
C GLY A 19 4.20 6.60 -15.70
N ARG A 20 3.72 7.83 -15.95
CA ARG A 20 4.46 9.07 -15.71
C ARG A 20 3.56 10.08 -14.99
N GLY A 21 3.96 10.57 -13.82
CA GLY A 21 3.16 11.55 -13.09
C GLY A 21 1.88 10.93 -12.54
N ASP A 22 0.73 11.38 -13.04
CA ASP A 22 -0.61 10.84 -12.80
C ASP A 22 -1.14 10.02 -13.99
N ALA A 23 -0.40 9.97 -15.10
CA ALA A 23 -0.81 9.28 -16.32
C ALA A 23 -0.41 7.80 -16.29
N VAL A 24 -1.36 6.94 -15.94
CA VAL A 24 -1.23 5.48 -16.05
C VAL A 24 -1.17 5.08 -17.53
N MET A 25 -0.07 4.44 -17.94
CA MET A 25 0.14 3.95 -19.30
C MET A 25 -0.21 2.47 -19.44
N PHE A 26 0.05 1.71 -18.38
CA PHE A 26 -0.31 0.30 -18.28
C PHE A 26 -0.65 -0.03 -16.83
N SER A 27 -1.65 -0.89 -16.64
CA SER A 27 -2.01 -1.44 -15.35
C SER A 27 -2.46 -2.88 -15.53
N ASP A 28 -1.83 -3.80 -14.81
CA ASP A 28 -2.24 -5.19 -14.73
C ASP A 28 -2.73 -5.51 -13.31
N GLN A 29 -4.03 -5.80 -13.20
CA GLN A 29 -4.73 -6.07 -11.95
C GLN A 29 -5.45 -7.43 -12.06
N PRO A 30 -4.78 -8.53 -11.72
CA PRO A 30 -5.34 -9.87 -11.88
C PRO A 30 -6.63 -10.05 -11.05
N SER A 31 -7.70 -10.50 -11.69
CA SER A 31 -9.00 -10.72 -11.05
C SER A 31 -9.11 -12.07 -10.29
N GLY A 32 -7.98 -12.70 -9.95
CA GLY A 32 -7.93 -14.03 -9.33
C GLY A 32 -6.56 -14.37 -8.75
N ARG A 33 -6.42 -15.49 -8.04
CA ARG A 33 -5.19 -15.87 -7.34
C ARG A 33 -4.05 -16.13 -8.33
N VAL A 34 -3.04 -15.27 -8.34
CA VAL A 34 -1.83 -15.44 -9.15
C VAL A 34 -0.70 -15.94 -8.26
N GLU A 35 -0.68 -17.26 -8.05
CA GLU A 35 0.43 -17.95 -7.38
C GLU A 35 1.46 -18.43 -8.40
N SER A 36 2.06 -17.48 -9.10
CA SER A 36 3.10 -17.79 -10.07
C SER A 36 4.36 -16.98 -9.78
N PRO A 37 5.51 -17.63 -9.50
CA PRO A 37 6.77 -16.93 -9.29
C PRO A 37 7.23 -16.20 -10.57
N VAL A 38 6.64 -16.53 -11.73
CA VAL A 38 6.92 -15.87 -13.02
C VAL A 38 5.92 -14.76 -13.36
N TYR A 39 4.96 -14.45 -12.49
CA TYR A 39 3.97 -13.39 -12.74
C TYR A 39 4.63 -12.03 -12.93
N LEU A 40 5.36 -11.55 -11.92
CA LEU A 40 5.99 -10.22 -11.95
C LEU A 40 6.93 -10.04 -13.15
N PRO A 41 7.87 -10.96 -13.46
CA PRO A 41 8.68 -10.88 -14.67
C PRO A 41 7.83 -10.70 -15.94
N LYS A 42 6.78 -11.51 -16.12
CA LYS A 42 5.92 -11.44 -17.31
C LYS A 42 5.08 -10.17 -17.37
N ALA A 43 4.59 -9.70 -16.22
CA ALA A 43 3.83 -8.47 -16.13
C ALA A 43 4.71 -7.26 -16.48
N VAL A 44 5.97 -7.24 -16.03
CA VAL A 44 6.95 -6.20 -16.42
C VAL A 44 7.21 -6.24 -17.92
N GLU A 45 7.54 -7.40 -18.48
CA GLU A 45 7.78 -7.56 -19.92
C GLU A 45 6.58 -7.07 -20.74
N ALA A 46 5.37 -7.52 -20.40
CA ALA A 46 4.14 -7.13 -21.06
C ALA A 46 3.87 -5.62 -20.93
N SER A 47 4.11 -5.02 -19.77
CA SER A 47 3.90 -3.59 -19.54
C SER A 47 4.79 -2.72 -20.43
N LEU A 48 6.05 -3.12 -20.59
CA LEU A 48 7.04 -2.42 -21.41
C LEU A 48 6.73 -2.60 -22.90
N GLU A 49 6.45 -3.83 -23.33
CA GLU A 49 6.12 -4.14 -24.73
C GLU A 49 4.86 -3.38 -25.18
N GLN A 50 3.78 -3.44 -24.40
CA GLN A 50 2.51 -2.80 -24.75
C GLN A 50 2.58 -1.27 -24.68
N SER A 51 3.48 -0.72 -23.88
CA SER A 51 3.70 0.73 -23.78
C SER A 51 4.76 1.26 -24.76
N GLY A 52 5.39 0.39 -25.56
CA GLY A 52 6.43 0.77 -26.51
C GLY A 52 7.74 1.22 -25.84
N HIS A 53 8.06 0.66 -24.68
CA HIS A 53 9.23 0.99 -23.87
C HIS A 53 10.18 -0.19 -23.71
N GLY A 54 11.46 0.12 -23.44
CA GLY A 54 12.46 -0.83 -23.01
C GLY A 54 12.78 -0.68 -21.51
N THR A 55 13.49 -1.65 -20.94
CA THR A 55 13.93 -1.60 -19.53
C THR A 55 14.81 -0.39 -19.21
N ALA A 56 15.56 0.12 -20.20
CA ALA A 56 16.39 1.32 -20.06
C ALA A 56 15.58 2.61 -19.88
N ASP A 57 14.32 2.63 -20.33
CA ASP A 57 13.41 3.78 -20.21
C ASP A 57 12.84 3.92 -18.79
N ILE A 58 12.94 2.89 -17.95
CA ILE A 58 12.52 2.96 -16.55
C ILE A 58 13.45 3.93 -15.82
N ASP A 59 12.84 4.96 -15.23
CA ASP A 59 13.56 5.98 -14.46
C ASP A 59 13.61 5.64 -12.96
N ALA A 60 12.59 4.94 -12.45
CA ALA A 60 12.53 4.46 -11.06
C ALA A 60 11.62 3.23 -10.91
N VAL A 61 11.84 2.47 -9.85
CA VAL A 61 10.96 1.39 -9.41
C VAL A 61 10.31 1.81 -8.09
N ALA A 62 9.00 1.63 -7.96
CA ALA A 62 8.27 1.81 -6.71
C ALA A 62 7.63 0.48 -6.29
N VAL A 63 7.55 0.24 -4.99
CA VAL A 63 6.87 -0.93 -4.46
C VAL A 63 6.09 -0.59 -3.21
N ASP A 64 4.85 -1.07 -3.14
CA ASP A 64 4.11 -1.09 -1.89
C ASP A 64 4.71 -2.15 -0.96
N VAL A 65 5.33 -1.68 0.13
CA VAL A 65 5.93 -2.54 1.15
C VAL A 65 4.89 -3.11 2.11
N GLY A 66 3.62 -2.71 2.03
CA GLY A 66 2.55 -3.15 2.92
C GLY A 66 2.06 -2.05 3.87
N PRO A 67 1.16 -2.39 4.82
CA PRO A 67 0.88 -3.75 5.31
C PRO A 67 0.12 -4.67 4.35
N GLY A 68 0.68 -5.85 4.06
CA GLY A 68 0.12 -6.79 3.07
C GLY A 68 0.15 -8.27 3.46
N GLY A 69 -0.18 -9.14 2.51
CA GLY A 69 -0.13 -10.58 2.71
C GLY A 69 1.32 -11.09 2.75
N LEU A 70 1.68 -11.89 3.76
CA LEU A 70 3.06 -12.31 4.06
C LEU A 70 3.86 -12.75 2.82
N MET A 71 3.28 -13.62 1.99
CA MET A 71 3.98 -14.16 0.81
C MET A 71 4.05 -13.15 -0.35
N ALA A 72 2.94 -12.46 -0.65
CA ALA A 72 2.86 -11.51 -1.75
C ALA A 72 3.78 -10.31 -1.54
N THR A 73 3.72 -9.72 -0.34
CA THR A 73 4.54 -8.56 0.04
C THR A 73 6.02 -8.90 0.02
N ARG A 74 6.43 -10.02 0.61
CA ARG A 74 7.84 -10.46 0.57
C ARG A 74 8.33 -10.68 -0.85
N SER A 75 7.52 -11.33 -1.68
CA SER A 75 7.90 -11.65 -3.07
C SER A 75 8.02 -10.39 -3.92
N GLY A 76 7.04 -9.48 -3.84
CA GLY A 76 7.04 -8.24 -4.60
C GLY A 76 8.14 -7.27 -4.17
N VAL A 77 8.37 -7.10 -2.87
CA VAL A 77 9.45 -6.27 -2.35
C VAL A 77 10.82 -6.83 -2.75
N THR A 78 11.02 -8.16 -2.66
CA THR A 78 12.26 -8.80 -3.11
C THR A 78 12.49 -8.58 -4.60
N TYR A 79 11.45 -8.76 -5.43
CA TYR A 79 11.54 -8.54 -6.87
C TYR A 79 11.89 -7.08 -7.21
N ALA A 80 11.24 -6.11 -6.54
CA ALA A 80 11.51 -4.69 -6.74
C ALA A 80 12.94 -4.31 -6.34
N ASN A 81 13.43 -4.81 -5.20
CA ASN A 81 14.82 -4.63 -4.76
C ASN A 81 15.82 -5.11 -5.82
N VAL A 82 15.64 -6.35 -6.31
CA VAL A 82 16.53 -6.95 -7.31
C VAL A 82 16.44 -6.21 -8.64
N LEU A 83 15.24 -5.84 -9.08
CA LEU A 83 15.05 -5.13 -10.34
C LEU A 83 15.68 -3.75 -10.31
N ALA A 84 15.43 -2.96 -9.26
CA ALA A 84 16.01 -1.63 -9.11
C ALA A 84 17.54 -1.69 -9.06
N TYR A 85 18.11 -2.66 -8.32
CA TYR A 85 19.54 -2.90 -8.28
C TYR A 85 20.10 -3.27 -9.65
N ALA A 86 19.48 -4.20 -10.37
CA ALA A 86 19.92 -4.66 -11.68
C ALA A 86 19.87 -3.54 -12.74
N LEU A 87 18.89 -2.64 -12.66
CA LEU A 87 18.76 -1.50 -13.56
C LEU A 87 19.61 -0.28 -13.14
N GLY A 88 20.16 -0.29 -11.92
CA GLY A 88 20.83 0.88 -11.35
C GLY A 88 19.90 2.08 -11.19
N LYS A 89 18.63 1.84 -10.85
CA LYS A 89 17.58 2.87 -10.75
C LYS A 89 17.13 3.09 -9.31
N PRO A 90 16.67 4.30 -8.96
CA PRO A 90 16.09 4.57 -7.66
C PRO A 90 14.94 3.63 -7.32
N LEU A 91 14.86 3.26 -6.04
CA LEU A 91 13.78 2.47 -5.48
C LEU A 91 12.96 3.32 -4.52
N ILE A 92 11.63 3.24 -4.60
CA ILE A 92 10.69 4.04 -3.82
C ILE A 92 9.82 3.12 -2.99
N ALA A 93 9.75 3.36 -1.69
CA ALA A 93 8.84 2.67 -0.78
C ALA A 93 7.48 3.36 -0.77
N LEU A 94 6.43 2.60 -1.03
CA LEU A 94 5.04 3.00 -0.81
C LEU A 94 4.50 2.22 0.39
N ASN A 95 3.58 2.81 1.14
CA ASN A 95 2.90 2.15 2.24
C ASN A 95 1.39 2.14 1.95
N SER A 96 0.77 0.97 1.97
CA SER A 96 -0.64 0.79 1.62
C SER A 96 -1.57 1.65 2.45
N PHE A 97 -1.27 1.82 3.75
CA PHE A 97 -2.05 2.67 4.63
C PHE A 97 -1.84 4.16 4.37
N ASP A 98 -0.65 4.59 3.94
CA ASP A 98 -0.42 5.96 3.46
C ASP A 98 -1.21 6.21 2.17
N LEU A 99 -1.25 5.24 1.24
CA LEU A 99 -1.98 5.36 -0.03
C LEU A 99 -3.49 5.56 0.21
N VAL A 100 -4.16 4.62 0.88
CA VAL A 100 -5.61 4.72 1.13
C VAL A 100 -5.96 5.78 2.16
N GLY A 101 -5.09 6.01 3.14
CA GLY A 101 -5.27 7.00 4.19
C GLY A 101 -5.22 8.42 3.64
N ARG A 102 -4.25 8.72 2.79
CA ARG A 102 -4.12 10.02 2.14
C ARG A 102 -5.31 10.35 1.26
N GLU A 103 -5.77 9.38 0.45
CA GLU A 103 -6.95 9.56 -0.41
C GLU A 103 -8.20 9.87 0.44
N ALA A 104 -8.47 9.03 1.43
CA ALA A 104 -9.61 9.19 2.33
C ALA A 104 -9.58 10.52 3.10
N TRP A 105 -8.39 10.94 3.54
CA TRP A 105 -8.21 12.21 4.24
C TRP A 105 -8.43 13.40 3.30
N GLN A 106 -7.93 13.35 2.06
CA GLN A 106 -8.17 14.40 1.06
C GLN A 106 -9.66 14.52 0.69
N ALA A 107 -10.38 13.40 0.62
CA ALA A 107 -11.80 13.37 0.28
C ALA A 107 -12.71 13.90 1.40
N HIS A 108 -12.34 13.71 2.68
CA HIS A 108 -13.25 13.93 3.81
C HIS A 108 -12.73 14.88 4.89
N GLY A 109 -11.43 15.15 4.96
CA GLY A 109 -10.81 15.99 5.99
C GLY A 109 -10.93 15.43 7.41
N LEU A 110 -11.09 14.11 7.55
CA LEU A 110 -11.25 13.40 8.83
C LEU A 110 -10.04 12.50 9.11
N PRO A 111 -9.73 12.21 10.38
CA PRO A 111 -8.81 11.13 10.73
C PRO A 111 -9.25 9.83 10.05
N VAL A 112 -8.29 9.10 9.50
CA VAL A 112 -8.54 7.85 8.78
C VAL A 112 -7.96 6.69 9.58
N PHE A 113 -8.82 5.77 9.99
CA PHE A 113 -8.41 4.50 10.57
C PHE A 113 -8.15 3.51 9.43
N CYS A 114 -6.87 3.33 9.09
CA CYS A 114 -6.42 2.38 8.09
C CYS A 114 -6.28 1.00 8.74
N VAL A 115 -6.95 -0.02 8.21
CA VAL A 115 -7.09 -1.30 8.91
C VAL A 115 -7.13 -2.49 7.95
N ARG A 116 -6.37 -3.53 8.31
CA ARG A 116 -6.30 -4.80 7.60
C ARG A 116 -6.35 -5.99 8.57
N HIS A 117 -7.31 -6.89 8.35
CA HIS A 117 -7.40 -8.15 9.08
C HIS A 117 -6.18 -9.08 8.82
N THR A 118 -5.84 -9.87 9.83
CA THR A 118 -4.91 -11.00 9.80
C THR A 118 -5.63 -12.28 10.27
N THR A 119 -5.09 -13.46 9.99
CA THR A 119 -5.80 -14.76 10.06
C THR A 119 -6.31 -15.22 11.44
N GLU A 120 -6.21 -14.41 12.50
CA GLU A 120 -6.50 -14.81 13.89
C GLU A 120 -7.34 -13.80 14.69
N GLY A 121 -8.15 -12.96 14.02
CA GLY A 121 -8.95 -11.92 14.71
C GLY A 121 -8.14 -10.66 15.08
N ASP A 122 -6.83 -10.72 14.89
CA ASP A 122 -5.93 -9.59 14.97
C ASP A 122 -5.94 -8.76 13.67
N ALA A 123 -5.53 -7.50 13.78
CA ALA A 123 -5.37 -6.60 12.65
C ALA A 123 -4.09 -5.79 12.74
N LEU A 124 -3.57 -5.45 11.56
CA LEU A 124 -2.65 -4.32 11.41
C LEU A 124 -3.50 -3.07 11.23
N ALA A 125 -3.17 -2.01 11.97
CA ALA A 125 -3.86 -0.75 11.82
C ALA A 125 -2.94 0.46 12.02
N ALA A 126 -3.37 1.61 11.53
CA ALA A 126 -2.72 2.89 11.78
C ALA A 126 -3.77 4.00 11.62
N VAL A 127 -3.45 5.18 12.17
CA VAL A 127 -4.24 6.39 11.92
C VAL A 127 -3.47 7.27 10.93
N PHE A 128 -4.16 7.74 9.90
CA PHE A 128 -3.69 8.80 9.04
C PHE A 128 -4.44 10.10 9.38
N ASP A 129 -3.72 11.20 9.56
CA ASP A 129 -4.31 12.52 9.78
C ASP A 129 -3.49 13.62 9.07
N GLN A 130 -3.64 14.87 9.52
CA GLN A 130 -2.94 16.04 8.99
C GLN A 130 -1.41 15.94 9.06
N ASP A 131 -0.88 15.15 10.02
CA ASP A 131 0.55 14.95 10.23
C ASP A 131 1.07 13.73 9.41
N GLY A 132 0.16 13.02 8.73
CA GLY A 132 0.44 11.86 7.90
C GLY A 132 0.11 10.54 8.59
N LEU A 133 0.75 9.46 8.12
CA LEU A 133 0.53 8.13 8.68
C LEU A 133 1.27 7.97 10.02
N GLY A 134 0.51 7.66 11.07
CA GLY A 134 1.04 7.30 12.39
C GLY A 134 1.68 5.90 12.43
N PRO A 135 2.14 5.46 13.62
CA PRO A 135 2.76 4.15 13.77
C PRO A 135 1.77 3.02 13.45
N VAL A 136 2.27 1.96 12.82
CA VAL A 136 1.48 0.77 12.53
C VAL A 136 1.46 -0.13 13.77
N THR A 137 0.26 -0.47 14.24
CA THR A 137 0.01 -1.34 15.38
C THR A 137 -0.47 -2.72 14.93
N PHE A 138 -0.16 -3.74 15.72
CA PHE A 138 -0.66 -5.10 15.55
C PHE A 138 -1.29 -5.60 16.85
N GLY A 139 -2.49 -6.18 16.77
CA GLY A 139 -3.18 -6.81 17.90
C GLY A 139 -4.67 -7.00 17.64
N ALA A 140 -5.43 -7.33 18.68
CA ALA A 140 -6.86 -7.67 18.57
C ALA A 140 -7.66 -6.55 17.89
N LEU A 141 -8.40 -6.90 16.83
CA LEU A 141 -9.17 -5.92 16.06
C LEU A 141 -10.20 -5.20 16.93
N GLU A 142 -10.93 -5.95 17.76
CA GLU A 142 -11.95 -5.41 18.67
C GLU A 142 -11.41 -4.29 19.57
N ARG A 143 -10.26 -4.54 20.21
CA ARG A 143 -9.60 -3.56 21.08
C ARG A 143 -9.21 -2.30 20.31
N GLN A 144 -8.63 -2.46 19.12
CA GLN A 144 -8.24 -1.31 18.29
C GLN A 144 -9.46 -0.49 17.83
N VAL A 145 -10.59 -1.15 17.52
CA VAL A 145 -11.85 -0.48 17.20
C VAL A 145 -12.40 0.28 18.40
N ASP A 146 -12.37 -0.32 19.59
CA ASP A 146 -12.83 0.33 20.83
C ASP A 146 -12.00 1.59 21.16
N ASP A 147 -10.68 1.48 21.06
CA ASP A 147 -9.76 2.59 21.29
C ASP A 147 -10.02 3.76 20.31
N ILE A 148 -10.22 3.45 19.03
CA ILE A 148 -10.45 4.45 17.98
C ILE A 148 -11.84 5.09 18.10
N ALA A 149 -12.87 4.31 18.40
CA ALA A 149 -14.22 4.84 18.63
C ALA A 149 -14.29 5.72 19.89
N GLY A 150 -13.46 5.45 20.90
CA GLY A 150 -13.33 6.31 22.09
C GLY A 150 -12.50 7.58 21.85
N ARG A 151 -11.63 7.59 20.85
CA ARG A 151 -10.73 8.71 20.54
C ARG A 151 -11.35 9.76 19.61
N PHE A 152 -12.25 9.36 18.71
CA PHE A 152 -12.78 10.24 17.67
C PHE A 152 -14.32 10.21 17.60
N GLU A 153 -14.94 11.39 17.47
CA GLU A 153 -16.39 11.50 17.24
C GLU A 153 -16.79 11.10 15.81
N LYS A 154 -15.91 11.38 14.84
CA LYS A 154 -16.10 11.08 13.41
C LYS A 154 -14.77 10.72 12.77
N LEU A 155 -14.77 9.70 11.90
CA LEU A 155 -13.59 9.23 11.19
C LEU A 155 -13.94 8.58 9.85
N THR A 156 -12.93 8.37 9.02
CA THR A 156 -13.02 7.50 7.85
C THR A 156 -12.34 6.17 8.15
N VAL A 157 -12.88 5.06 7.67
CA VAL A 157 -12.23 3.74 7.77
C VAL A 157 -11.77 3.33 6.38
N ALA A 158 -10.50 2.98 6.24
CA ALA A 158 -9.93 2.59 4.95
C ALA A 158 -9.13 1.28 5.07
N GLY A 159 -8.97 0.59 3.95
CA GLY A 159 -8.27 -0.69 3.87
C GLY A 159 -9.19 -1.92 3.83
N PRO A 160 -8.62 -3.13 3.74
CA PRO A 160 -9.38 -4.34 3.44
C PRO A 160 -10.44 -4.72 4.49
N ALA A 161 -10.34 -4.21 5.72
CA ALA A 161 -11.28 -4.50 6.80
C ALA A 161 -12.35 -3.40 7.00
N THR A 162 -12.50 -2.45 6.07
CA THR A 162 -13.45 -1.32 6.18
C THR A 162 -14.86 -1.75 6.55
N GLU A 163 -15.45 -2.71 5.82
CA GLU A 163 -16.84 -3.13 6.06
C GLU A 163 -17.02 -3.73 7.47
N GLN A 164 -16.11 -4.63 7.86
CA GLN A 164 -16.12 -5.26 9.18
C GLN A 164 -15.99 -4.20 10.28
N VAL A 165 -15.05 -3.26 10.14
CA VAL A 165 -14.80 -2.25 11.16
C VAL A 165 -15.91 -1.23 11.26
N VAL A 166 -16.49 -0.78 10.14
CA VAL A 166 -17.67 0.10 10.16
C VAL A 166 -18.84 -0.57 10.88
N ALA A 167 -19.06 -1.87 10.63
CA ALA A 167 -20.07 -2.65 11.35
C ALA A 167 -19.77 -2.76 12.86
N MET A 168 -18.51 -3.00 13.23
CA MET A 168 -18.09 -3.09 14.63
C MET A 168 -18.21 -1.74 15.36
N ILE A 169 -17.83 -0.62 14.73
CA ILE A 169 -17.97 0.72 15.31
C ILE A 169 -19.46 1.00 15.64
N GLY A 170 -20.37 0.68 14.71
CA GLY A 170 -21.79 0.88 14.90
C GLY A 170 -22.14 2.35 15.13
N THR A 171 -22.88 2.64 16.20
CA THR A 171 -23.29 4.02 16.55
C THR A 171 -22.33 4.72 17.51
N ARG A 172 -21.21 4.08 17.88
CA ARG A 172 -20.24 4.62 18.86
C ARG A 172 -19.44 5.79 18.31
N CYS A 173 -19.24 5.82 17.00
CA CYS A 173 -18.55 6.87 16.25
C CYS A 173 -19.16 6.97 14.84
N ALA A 174 -19.25 8.18 14.29
CA ALA A 174 -19.69 8.35 12.90
C ALA A 174 -18.56 7.95 11.92
N ALA A 175 -18.67 6.76 11.33
CA ALA A 175 -17.70 6.22 10.40
C ALA A 175 -18.14 6.37 8.93
N ILE A 176 -17.23 6.85 8.09
CA ILE A 176 -17.38 6.85 6.62
C ILE A 176 -16.50 5.74 6.05
N ALA A 177 -17.03 4.96 5.10
CA ALA A 177 -16.24 3.98 4.38
C ALA A 177 -15.36 4.68 3.33
N GLY A 178 -14.05 4.47 3.40
CA GLY A 178 -13.05 4.89 2.43
C GLY A 178 -12.59 3.75 1.52
N PRO A 179 -11.53 3.96 0.71
CA PRO A 179 -11.00 2.97 -0.20
C PRO A 179 -10.54 1.69 0.51
N VAL A 180 -10.84 0.53 -0.07
CA VAL A 180 -10.43 -0.78 0.48
C VAL A 180 -9.02 -1.21 0.06
N SER A 181 -8.52 -0.63 -1.04
CA SER A 181 -7.20 -0.86 -1.60
C SER A 181 -6.75 0.36 -2.40
N ALA A 182 -5.44 0.51 -2.62
CA ALA A 182 -4.92 1.56 -3.48
C ALA A 182 -5.28 1.30 -4.96
N THR A 183 -5.61 2.35 -5.70
CA THR A 183 -5.80 2.28 -7.15
C THR A 183 -4.48 2.55 -7.89
N PRO A 184 -4.38 2.20 -9.19
CA PRO A 184 -3.18 2.50 -9.99
C PRO A 184 -2.78 3.97 -9.97
N GLU A 185 -3.78 4.87 -9.99
CA GLU A 185 -3.57 6.31 -9.95
C GLU A 185 -3.02 6.76 -8.59
N MET A 186 -3.54 6.23 -7.47
CA MET A 186 -3.01 6.53 -6.13
C MET A 186 -1.54 6.12 -6.01
N ILE A 187 -1.22 4.91 -6.47
CA ILE A 187 0.12 4.34 -6.45
C ILE A 187 1.08 5.21 -7.26
N LEU A 188 0.74 5.47 -8.53
CA LEU A 188 1.62 6.19 -9.46
C LEU A 188 1.79 7.65 -9.05
N THR A 189 0.70 8.32 -8.63
CA THR A 189 0.75 9.71 -8.15
C THR A 189 1.65 9.83 -6.93
N ARG A 190 1.53 8.88 -5.99
CA ARG A 190 2.36 8.88 -4.78
C ARG A 190 3.83 8.60 -5.09
N ALA A 191 4.11 7.62 -5.96
CA ALA A 191 5.46 7.31 -6.38
C ALA A 191 6.13 8.50 -7.09
N SER A 192 5.41 9.17 -7.99
CA SER A 192 5.90 10.37 -8.67
C SER A 192 6.23 11.49 -7.69
N ALA A 193 5.34 11.77 -6.74
CA ALA A 193 5.57 12.81 -5.73
C ALA A 193 6.78 12.51 -4.83
N LEU A 194 6.97 11.24 -4.43
CA LEU A 194 8.12 10.83 -3.62
C LEU A 194 9.43 10.93 -4.40
N LEU A 195 9.44 10.54 -5.67
CA LEU A 195 10.62 10.68 -6.54
C LEU A 195 11.01 12.15 -6.70
N GLU A 196 10.04 13.03 -6.96
CA GLU A 196 10.26 14.48 -7.08
C GLU A 196 10.79 15.09 -5.78
N ALA A 197 10.35 14.59 -4.63
CA ALA A 197 10.85 14.99 -3.32
C ALA A 197 12.24 14.38 -2.97
N GLY A 198 12.79 13.51 -3.82
CA GLY A 198 14.04 12.79 -3.55
C GLY A 198 13.92 11.71 -2.46
N ALA A 199 12.71 11.31 -2.10
CA ALA A 199 12.41 10.30 -1.09
C ALA A 199 12.59 8.88 -1.66
N VAL A 200 13.85 8.54 -1.95
CA VAL A 200 14.28 7.25 -2.50
C VAL A 200 15.00 6.43 -1.44
N ALA A 201 14.86 5.11 -1.51
CA ALA A 201 15.47 4.18 -0.57
C ALA A 201 17.00 4.18 -0.72
N ALA A 202 17.71 4.30 0.41
CA ALA A 202 19.17 4.21 0.46
C ALA A 202 19.65 2.75 0.58
N GLU A 203 18.79 1.86 1.06
CA GLU A 203 19.02 0.44 1.29
C GLU A 203 17.88 -0.38 0.69
N PRO A 204 18.05 -1.69 0.47
CA PRO A 204 16.95 -2.57 0.09
C PRO A 204 15.77 -2.43 1.04
N LEU A 205 14.56 -2.39 0.48
CA LEU A 205 13.33 -2.26 1.25
C LEU A 205 12.98 -3.56 1.95
N ASP A 206 12.50 -3.43 3.18
CA ASP A 206 11.91 -4.52 3.95
C ASP A 206 10.38 -4.53 3.81
N PRO A 207 9.76 -5.72 3.69
CA PRO A 207 8.32 -5.84 3.68
C PRO A 207 7.73 -5.55 5.08
N LEU A 208 6.63 -4.81 5.11
CA LEU A 208 5.84 -4.49 6.29
C LEU A 208 4.78 -5.58 6.52
N THR A 209 5.04 -6.40 7.53
CA THR A 209 4.23 -7.55 7.94
C THR A 209 4.10 -7.57 9.46
N THR A 210 3.32 -8.48 10.02
CA THR A 210 3.17 -8.62 11.49
C THR A 210 4.47 -8.89 12.25
N GLN A 211 5.51 -9.36 11.55
CA GLN A 211 6.83 -9.65 12.13
C GLN A 211 7.86 -8.52 11.95
N SER A 212 7.47 -7.42 11.31
CA SER A 212 8.40 -6.33 11.00
C SER A 212 8.70 -5.53 12.27
N PRO A 213 9.98 -5.13 12.50
CA PRO A 213 10.38 -4.45 13.73
C PRO A 213 9.76 -3.05 13.89
N SER A 214 9.26 -2.46 12.79
CA SER A 214 8.54 -1.19 12.77
C SER A 214 7.09 -1.30 13.23
N VAL A 215 6.56 -2.51 13.43
CA VAL A 215 5.19 -2.73 13.90
C VAL A 215 5.16 -2.76 15.43
N THR A 216 4.29 -1.94 16.02
CA THR A 216 4.07 -1.90 17.46
C THR A 216 3.05 -2.96 17.86
N VAL A 217 3.49 -4.01 18.56
CA VAL A 217 2.59 -5.06 19.06
C VAL A 217 1.87 -4.55 20.31
N LEU A 218 0.54 -4.53 20.25
CA LEU A 218 -0.32 -4.18 21.37
C LEU A 218 -0.36 -5.35 22.38
N PRO A 219 -0.44 -5.05 23.69
CA PRO A 219 -0.63 -6.10 24.68
C PRO A 219 -1.95 -6.83 24.43
N THR A 220 -1.96 -8.13 24.71
CA THR A 220 -3.18 -8.95 24.77
C THR A 220 -4.11 -8.46 25.86
#